data_AF-A0A9X4AVQ2-F1
#
_entry.id   AF-A0A9X4AVQ2-F1
#
_cell.length_a   1.000
_cell.length_b   1.000
_cell.length_c   1.000
_cell.angle_alpha   90.00
_cell.angle_beta   90.00
_cell.angle_gamma   90.00
#
_symmetry.space_group_name_H-M   'P 1'
#
loop_
_entity.id
_entity.type
_entity.pdbx_description
1 polymer ?
#
loop_
_entity_poly.entity_id
_entity_poly.type
_entity_poly.pdbx_seq_one_letter_code
_entity_poly.pdbx_strand_id
1 'polypeptide(L)'
;MSIGHLADAGLPFNRKERYFTGTVLPMLVCADNFAHFDRLTELAGLGRIKVDATPASTNVQFFTEYGFAESLVGAAKKRFRGAPTSRETPDVMIYVAGSEPALLAIEAKMYDRPSATELKIQLAAQKRQVDYLASQLGLEASQVAHVALLPARLAGEVGTLPGRIVTWEQIRDTFADVAPPYFVEVLRVALERYDALAAARVMTFGANAEVKLTGTEIHQRHHEGTLSLGWMGRAGGLHGMKLAKDLVTGGWRKQRYECSSEAAGKPNWFTVAEFVAKVDALGSQPTGGSASAP
;
A
#
# COMPACT_ATOMS: atom_id res chain seq x y z
N MET A 1 1.29 32.46 9.00
CA MET A 1 0.63 31.16 9.19
C MET A 1 1.42 30.13 8.38
N SER A 2 1.95 29.08 8.99
CA SER A 2 2.78 28.06 8.30
C SER A 2 1.95 26.87 7.82
N ILE A 3 2.51 26.07 6.90
CA ILE A 3 1.89 24.80 6.47
C ILE A 3 1.74 23.85 7.66
N GLY A 4 2.73 23.79 8.55
CA GLY A 4 2.64 23.02 9.79
C GLY A 4 1.44 23.46 10.65
N HIS A 5 1.24 24.76 10.83
CA HIS A 5 0.08 25.27 11.57
C HIS A 5 -1.24 24.93 10.87
N LEU A 6 -1.31 25.05 9.53
CA LEU A 6 -2.50 24.66 8.77
C LEU A 6 -2.80 23.16 8.86
N ALA A 7 -1.77 22.31 8.99
CA ALA A 7 -1.96 20.87 9.19
C ALA A 7 -2.54 20.53 10.58
N ASP A 8 -2.41 21.43 11.56
CA ASP A 8 -2.96 21.25 12.92
C ASP A 8 -4.33 21.90 13.10
N ALA A 9 -4.51 23.10 12.57
CA ALA A 9 -5.68 23.94 12.82
C ALA A 9 -6.63 24.10 11.62
N GLY A 10 -6.19 23.67 10.43
CA GLY A 10 -6.92 23.81 9.17
C GLY A 10 -7.55 22.51 8.68
N LEU A 11 -7.50 22.29 7.37
CA LEU A 11 -7.96 21.03 6.77
C LEU A 11 -6.98 19.90 7.11
N PRO A 12 -7.48 18.67 7.35
CA PRO A 12 -6.64 17.51 7.58
C PRO A 12 -5.64 17.31 6.44
N PHE A 13 -4.42 16.94 6.80
CA PHE A 13 -3.37 16.69 5.82
C PHE A 13 -3.77 15.55 4.86
N ASN A 14 -3.57 15.74 3.56
CA ASN A 14 -3.96 14.75 2.57
C ASN A 14 -3.00 13.55 2.65
N ARG A 15 -3.56 12.37 2.93
CA ARG A 15 -2.82 11.12 3.13
C ARG A 15 -2.85 10.16 1.94
N LYS A 16 -3.38 10.58 0.79
CA LYS A 16 -3.49 9.70 -0.38
C LYS A 16 -2.17 9.65 -1.12
N GLU A 17 -1.68 8.45 -1.46
CA GLU A 17 -0.48 8.26 -2.28
C GLU A 17 -0.56 9.11 -3.56
N ARG A 18 -1.71 9.05 -4.25
CA ARG A 18 -2.00 9.85 -5.44
C ARG A 18 -1.85 11.36 -5.29
N TYR A 19 -2.05 11.91 -4.08
CA TYR A 19 -1.81 13.34 -3.88
C TYR A 19 -0.33 13.66 -3.98
N PHE A 20 0.54 12.79 -3.48
CA PHE A 20 1.98 13.00 -3.56
C PHE A 20 2.50 12.74 -4.95
N THR A 21 2.06 11.66 -5.61
CA THR A 21 2.53 11.32 -6.96
C THR A 21 1.91 12.22 -8.03
N GLY A 22 0.63 12.59 -7.89
CA GLY A 22 -0.13 13.39 -8.85
C GLY A 22 -0.11 14.90 -8.61
N THR A 23 0.33 15.38 -7.45
CA THR A 23 0.36 16.82 -7.14
C THR A 23 1.70 17.28 -6.60
N VAL A 24 2.21 16.69 -5.52
CA VAL A 24 3.45 17.18 -4.89
C VAL A 24 4.67 16.92 -5.78
N LEU A 25 4.87 15.68 -6.24
CA LEU A 25 6.02 15.29 -7.05
C LEU A 25 6.13 16.12 -8.35
N PRO A 26 5.06 16.29 -9.17
CA PRO A 26 5.15 17.10 -10.39
C PRO A 26 5.54 18.55 -10.10
N MET A 27 5.03 19.13 -9.01
CA MET A 27 5.36 20.52 -8.65
C MET A 27 6.83 20.69 -8.25
N LEU A 28 7.49 19.62 -7.80
CA LEU A 28 8.92 19.63 -7.49
C LEU A 28 9.76 19.39 -8.75
N VAL A 29 9.49 18.31 -9.48
CA VAL A 29 10.38 17.83 -10.56
C VAL A 29 10.16 18.55 -11.89
N CYS A 30 8.99 19.16 -12.08
CA CYS A 30 8.67 19.96 -13.26
C CYS A 30 8.86 21.47 -13.03
N ALA A 31 9.51 21.86 -11.92
CA ALA A 31 9.81 23.24 -11.58
C ALA A 31 10.53 23.96 -12.75
N ASP A 32 10.25 25.25 -12.89
CA ASP A 32 10.76 26.10 -13.98
C ASP A 32 10.59 25.47 -15.37
N ASN A 33 9.41 24.89 -15.64
CA ASN A 33 9.10 24.23 -16.90
C ASN A 33 10.11 23.10 -17.24
N PHE A 34 10.39 22.23 -16.27
CA PHE A 34 11.31 21.08 -16.38
C PHE A 34 12.80 21.44 -16.56
N ALA A 35 13.22 22.69 -16.34
CA ALA A 35 14.62 23.11 -16.52
C ALA A 35 15.64 22.29 -15.70
N HIS A 36 15.20 21.73 -14.57
CA HIS A 36 16.01 20.97 -13.61
C HIS A 36 15.69 19.46 -13.61
N PHE A 37 14.97 18.98 -14.63
CA PHE A 37 14.50 17.59 -14.69
C PHE A 37 15.66 16.56 -14.69
N ASP A 38 16.83 16.95 -15.19
CA ASP A 38 18.03 16.11 -15.21
C ASP A 38 18.48 15.66 -13.81
N ARG A 39 18.12 16.40 -12.76
CA ARG A 39 18.38 16.01 -11.38
C ARG A 39 17.60 14.74 -10.99
N LEU A 40 16.36 14.58 -11.46
CA LEU A 40 15.56 13.39 -11.22
C LEU A 40 16.15 12.16 -11.93
N THR A 41 16.54 12.32 -13.20
CA THR A 41 17.13 11.21 -13.97
C THR A 41 18.48 10.79 -13.39
N GLU A 42 19.26 11.73 -12.85
CA GLU A 42 20.51 11.46 -12.13
C GLU A 42 20.24 10.64 -10.86
N LEU A 43 19.27 11.05 -10.02
CA LEU A 43 18.85 10.28 -8.85
C LEU A 43 18.42 8.86 -9.22
N ALA A 44 17.67 8.71 -10.32
CA ALA A 44 17.21 7.42 -10.83
C ALA A 44 18.34 6.55 -11.42
N GLY A 45 19.54 7.10 -11.64
CA GLY A 45 20.68 6.38 -12.20
C GLY A 45 20.73 6.35 -13.72
N LEU A 46 19.96 7.20 -14.39
CA LEU A 46 19.95 7.36 -15.85
C LEU A 46 20.95 8.42 -16.34
N GLY A 47 21.68 9.08 -15.43
CA GLY A 47 22.48 10.24 -15.72
C GLY A 47 21.65 11.51 -15.86
N ARG A 48 22.27 12.62 -16.25
CA ARG A 48 21.62 13.92 -16.41
C ARG A 48 21.03 14.06 -17.81
N ILE A 49 19.73 13.84 -17.95
CA ILE A 49 19.03 13.92 -19.23
C ILE A 49 18.24 15.23 -19.29
N LYS A 50 18.51 16.04 -20.30
CA LYS A 50 17.76 17.28 -20.55
C LYS A 50 16.48 16.99 -21.31
N VAL A 51 15.44 17.76 -21.00
CA VAL A 51 14.12 17.66 -21.64
C VAL A 51 13.69 19.02 -22.14
N ASP A 52 12.87 19.00 -23.19
CA ASP A 52 12.07 20.14 -23.66
C ASP A 52 10.61 19.80 -23.37
N ALA A 53 9.93 20.65 -22.60
CA ALA A 53 8.51 20.51 -22.28
C ALA A 53 7.62 21.45 -23.11
N THR A 54 8.20 22.21 -24.05
CA THR A 54 7.47 23.13 -24.92
C THR A 54 6.50 22.34 -25.80
N PRO A 55 5.18 22.66 -25.84
CA PRO A 55 4.20 21.82 -26.52
C PRO A 55 4.50 21.45 -27.98
N ALA A 56 5.17 22.35 -28.72
CA ALA A 56 5.50 22.13 -30.13
C ALA A 56 6.75 21.25 -30.37
N SER A 57 7.63 21.14 -29.37
CA SER A 57 8.93 20.45 -29.46
C SER A 57 9.16 19.47 -28.32
N THR A 58 8.10 19.15 -27.56
CA THR A 58 8.23 18.35 -26.34
C THR A 58 8.83 16.98 -26.64
N ASN A 59 9.82 16.60 -25.84
CA ASN A 59 10.39 15.27 -25.87
C ASN A 59 10.08 14.48 -24.60
N VAL A 60 9.28 15.01 -23.68
CA VAL A 60 8.95 14.36 -22.41
C VAL A 60 7.45 14.08 -22.32
N GLN A 61 7.12 12.86 -21.88
CA GLN A 61 5.78 12.47 -21.45
C GLN A 61 5.83 12.11 -19.97
N PHE A 62 5.02 12.77 -19.15
CA PHE A 62 4.95 12.55 -17.71
C PHE A 62 3.52 12.13 -17.33
N PHE A 63 3.35 10.90 -16.88
CA PHE A 63 2.06 10.37 -16.46
C PHE A 63 2.07 9.98 -14.99
N THR A 64 1.05 10.40 -14.26
CA THR A 64 0.77 9.99 -12.87
C THR A 64 -0.50 9.15 -12.87
N GLU A 65 -0.54 8.09 -12.05
CA GLU A 65 -1.65 7.12 -12.03
C GLU A 65 -1.90 6.50 -13.41
N TYR A 66 -0.85 6.02 -14.08
CA TYR A 66 -0.92 5.64 -15.49
C TYR A 66 -1.60 4.29 -15.73
N GLY A 67 -2.88 4.32 -16.10
CA GLY A 67 -3.59 3.16 -16.66
C GLY A 67 -3.18 2.87 -18.10
N PHE A 68 -2.11 2.09 -18.31
CA PHE A 68 -1.61 1.80 -19.66
C PHE A 68 -2.65 1.13 -20.54
N ALA A 69 -3.31 0.07 -20.04
CA ALA A 69 -4.31 -0.66 -20.79
C ALA A 69 -5.50 0.23 -21.18
N GLU A 70 -5.94 1.09 -20.26
CA GLU A 70 -6.99 2.09 -20.47
C GLU A 70 -6.57 3.17 -21.47
N SER A 71 -5.27 3.48 -21.55
CA SER A 71 -4.71 4.50 -22.45
C SER A 71 -4.49 4.01 -23.89
N LEU A 72 -4.65 2.71 -24.17
CA LEU A 72 -4.48 2.13 -25.50
C LEU A 72 -5.67 2.40 -26.42
N VAL A 73 -5.78 3.65 -26.87
CA VAL A 73 -6.81 4.12 -27.80
C VAL A 73 -6.24 4.39 -29.20
N GLY A 74 -7.07 4.25 -30.23
CA GLY A 74 -6.74 4.62 -31.61
C GLY A 74 -5.43 4.00 -32.13
N ALA A 75 -4.52 4.85 -32.62
CA ALA A 75 -3.23 4.44 -33.17
C ALA A 75 -2.31 3.76 -32.14
N ALA A 76 -2.43 4.12 -30.85
CA ALA A 76 -1.62 3.50 -29.79
C ALA A 76 -1.91 2.00 -29.68
N LYS A 77 -3.16 1.56 -29.83
CA LYS A 77 -3.54 0.13 -29.83
C LYS A 77 -2.88 -0.65 -30.97
N LYS A 78 -2.64 0.00 -32.12
CA LYS A 78 -1.94 -0.62 -33.26
C LYS A 78 -0.43 -0.67 -33.05
N ARG A 79 0.15 0.32 -32.36
CA ARG A 79 1.58 0.42 -32.04
C ARG A 79 1.96 -0.58 -30.94
N PHE A 80 1.22 -0.60 -29.84
CA PHE A 80 1.46 -1.45 -28.67
C PHE A 80 0.61 -2.74 -28.75
N ARG A 81 0.94 -3.60 -29.72
CA ARG A 81 0.25 -4.91 -29.85
C ARG A 81 0.74 -5.88 -28.79
N GLY A 82 -0.17 -6.72 -28.28
CA GLY A 82 0.17 -7.70 -27.24
C GLY A 82 0.50 -7.07 -25.89
N ALA A 83 0.02 -5.85 -25.62
CA ALA A 83 0.23 -5.17 -24.36
C ALA A 83 -0.25 -6.02 -23.17
N PRO A 84 0.51 -6.05 -22.05
CA PRO A 84 0.07 -6.68 -20.82
C PRO A 84 -1.28 -6.10 -20.35
N THR A 85 -2.18 -6.96 -19.89
CA THR A 85 -3.50 -6.58 -19.35
C THR A 85 -3.49 -6.39 -17.83
N SER A 86 -2.30 -6.48 -17.22
CA SER A 86 -2.12 -6.26 -15.78
C SER A 86 -2.55 -4.85 -15.40
N ARG A 87 -3.24 -4.74 -14.26
CA ARG A 87 -3.56 -3.44 -13.63
C ARG A 87 -2.43 -2.93 -12.72
N GLU A 88 -1.45 -3.78 -12.45
CA GLU A 88 -0.25 -3.41 -11.68
C GLU A 88 0.66 -2.55 -12.57
N THR A 89 0.38 -1.24 -12.54
CA THR A 89 1.13 -0.19 -13.25
C THR A 89 1.94 0.61 -12.23
N PRO A 90 3.13 1.13 -12.59
CA PRO A 90 3.84 2.08 -11.73
C PRO A 90 3.03 3.36 -11.52
N ASP A 91 3.11 3.94 -10.33
CA ASP A 91 2.39 5.18 -9.98
C ASP A 91 2.77 6.36 -10.89
N VAL A 92 4.01 6.40 -11.36
CA VAL A 92 4.50 7.42 -12.29
C VAL A 92 5.27 6.76 -13.42
N MET A 93 4.97 7.18 -14.65
CA MET A 93 5.66 6.77 -15.87
C MET A 93 6.15 8.00 -16.60
N ILE A 94 7.45 8.06 -16.87
CA ILE A 94 8.08 9.16 -17.58
C ILE A 94 8.88 8.61 -18.75
N TYR A 95 8.57 9.08 -19.95
CA TYR A 95 9.30 8.75 -21.17
C TYR A 95 9.95 10.00 -21.74
N VAL A 96 11.26 9.93 -21.99
CA VAL A 96 12.02 10.95 -22.70
C VAL A 96 12.40 10.39 -24.07
N ALA A 97 12.07 11.13 -25.13
CA ALA A 97 12.42 10.83 -26.51
C ALA A 97 13.61 11.67 -26.98
N GLY A 98 14.17 11.34 -28.15
CA GLY A 98 15.21 12.12 -28.81
C GLY A 98 16.57 11.43 -28.77
N SER A 99 17.64 12.22 -28.64
CA SER A 99 19.03 11.74 -28.69
C SER A 99 19.44 10.92 -27.47
N GLU A 100 18.83 11.19 -26.32
CA GLU A 100 19.06 10.48 -25.06
C GLU A 100 17.73 9.90 -24.55
N PRO A 101 17.19 8.88 -25.24
CA PRO A 101 15.89 8.37 -24.87
C PRO A 101 15.98 7.56 -23.58
N ALA A 102 14.96 7.69 -22.73
CA ALA A 102 14.90 6.99 -21.46
C ALA A 102 13.47 6.72 -21.00
N LEU A 103 13.31 5.67 -20.21
CA LEU A 103 12.06 5.32 -19.55
C LEU A 103 12.29 5.21 -18.04
N LEU A 104 11.61 6.07 -17.29
CA LEU A 104 11.60 6.06 -15.83
C LEU A 104 10.22 5.63 -15.34
N ALA A 105 10.18 4.49 -14.65
CA ALA A 105 9.03 3.96 -13.95
C ALA A 105 9.24 4.13 -12.44
N ILE A 106 8.29 4.74 -11.74
CA ILE A 106 8.37 4.97 -10.30
C ILE A 106 7.16 4.32 -9.62
N GLU A 107 7.43 3.41 -8.69
CA GLU A 107 6.46 2.95 -7.70
C GLU A 107 6.68 3.75 -6.42
N ALA A 108 5.67 4.45 -5.93
CA ALA A 108 5.83 5.41 -4.85
C ALA A 108 4.93 5.07 -3.66
N LYS A 109 5.53 4.98 -2.47
CA LYS A 109 4.78 4.89 -1.22
C LYS A 109 5.01 6.17 -0.44
N MET A 110 3.96 6.81 0.07
CA MET A 110 4.10 7.94 0.99
C MET A 110 3.65 7.60 2.40
N TYR A 111 2.56 6.84 2.55
CA TYR A 111 2.00 6.48 3.86
C TYR A 111 1.63 5.01 4.00
N ASP A 112 1.42 4.30 2.90
CA ASP A 112 1.41 2.84 2.89
C ASP A 112 2.76 2.26 3.34
N ARG A 113 2.70 1.13 4.06
CA ARG A 113 3.85 0.47 4.71
C ARG A 113 3.93 -1.01 4.32
N PRO A 114 4.16 -1.31 3.03
CA PRO A 114 4.30 -2.68 2.58
C PRO A 114 5.54 -3.32 3.21
N SER A 115 5.50 -4.64 3.41
CA SER A 115 6.70 -5.43 3.66
C SER A 115 7.64 -5.36 2.46
N ALA A 116 8.92 -5.66 2.69
CA ALA A 116 9.88 -5.89 1.62
C ALA A 116 9.38 -6.95 0.61
N THR A 117 8.70 -7.99 1.08
CA THR A 117 8.14 -9.06 0.23
C THR A 117 7.01 -8.55 -0.66
N GLU A 118 6.03 -7.82 -0.09
CA GLU A 118 4.92 -7.23 -0.85
C GLU A 118 5.45 -6.28 -1.92
N LEU A 119 6.38 -5.40 -1.55
CA LEU A 119 6.97 -4.45 -2.49
C LEU A 119 7.79 -5.15 -3.59
N LYS A 120 8.54 -6.21 -3.26
CA LYS A 120 9.25 -7.05 -4.25
C LYS A 120 8.30 -7.69 -5.25
N ILE A 121 7.17 -8.23 -4.77
CA ILE A 121 6.14 -8.82 -5.63
C ILE A 121 5.54 -7.75 -6.54
N GLN A 122 5.21 -6.58 -6.00
CA GLN A 122 4.64 -5.48 -6.77
C GLN A 122 5.60 -5.00 -7.86
N LEU A 123 6.86 -4.72 -7.51
CA LEU A 123 7.89 -4.31 -8.47
C LEU A 123 8.12 -5.39 -9.55
N ALA A 124 8.15 -6.67 -9.18
CA ALA A 124 8.30 -7.75 -10.15
C ALA A 124 7.09 -7.87 -11.10
N ALA A 125 5.87 -7.60 -10.61
CA ALA A 125 4.67 -7.61 -11.43
C ALA A 125 4.67 -6.45 -12.45
N GLN A 126 5.02 -5.25 -12.00
CA GLN A 126 5.16 -4.05 -12.84
C GLN A 126 6.30 -4.15 -13.85
N LYS A 127 7.41 -4.80 -13.48
CA LYS A 127 8.57 -4.96 -14.35
C LYS A 127 8.21 -5.56 -15.71
N ARG A 128 7.26 -6.49 -15.78
CA ARG A 128 6.78 -7.05 -17.06
C ARG A 128 6.23 -5.98 -18.00
N GLN A 129 5.51 -5.00 -17.46
CA GLN A 129 4.98 -3.89 -18.24
C GLN A 129 6.08 -2.89 -18.62
N VAL A 130 6.99 -2.60 -17.71
CA VAL A 130 8.15 -1.73 -17.98
C VAL A 130 9.03 -2.33 -19.09
N ASP A 131 9.34 -3.62 -19.01
CA ASP A 131 10.14 -4.35 -20.01
C ASP A 131 9.42 -4.39 -21.37
N TYR A 132 8.10 -4.59 -21.37
CA TYR A 132 7.29 -4.51 -22.59
C TYR A 132 7.39 -3.12 -23.23
N LEU A 133 7.19 -2.05 -22.44
CA LEU A 133 7.25 -0.67 -22.95
C LEU A 133 8.66 -0.34 -23.48
N ALA A 134 9.71 -0.69 -22.74
CA ALA A 134 11.08 -0.50 -23.17
C ALA A 134 11.36 -1.18 -24.52
N SER A 135 10.92 -2.44 -24.69
CA SER A 135 11.04 -3.16 -25.96
C SER A 135 10.28 -2.48 -27.10
N GLN A 136 9.05 -2.02 -26.86
CA GLN A 136 8.25 -1.33 -27.89
C GLN A 136 8.79 0.07 -28.24
N LEU A 137 9.56 0.67 -27.35
CA LEU A 137 10.22 1.96 -27.55
C LEU A 137 11.65 1.82 -28.07
N GLY A 138 12.19 0.59 -28.17
CA GLY A 138 13.55 0.33 -28.64
C GLY A 138 14.62 0.82 -27.67
N LEU A 139 14.35 0.72 -26.36
CA LEU A 139 15.27 1.16 -25.31
C LEU A 139 16.15 0.02 -24.81
N GLU A 140 17.42 0.33 -24.58
CA GLU A 140 18.37 -0.56 -23.93
C GLU A 140 18.17 -0.58 -22.41
N ALA A 141 18.64 -1.63 -21.74
CA ALA A 141 18.49 -1.77 -20.29
C ALA A 141 19.11 -0.60 -19.49
N SER A 142 20.18 0.02 -20.00
CA SER A 142 20.82 1.21 -19.38
C SER A 142 19.98 2.49 -19.51
N GLN A 143 18.96 2.50 -20.37
CA GLN A 143 18.05 3.62 -20.61
C GLN A 143 16.74 3.47 -19.83
N VAL A 144 16.61 2.43 -19.01
CA VAL A 144 15.40 2.13 -18.25
C VAL A 144 15.72 2.12 -16.77
N ALA A 145 14.97 2.90 -15.99
CA ALA A 145 15.03 2.85 -14.54
C ALA A 145 13.65 2.51 -13.97
N HIS A 146 13.61 1.49 -13.11
CA HIS A 146 12.44 1.17 -12.30
C HIS A 146 12.81 1.40 -10.83
N VAL A 147 12.21 2.45 -10.26
CA VAL A 147 12.59 3.03 -8.97
C VAL A 147 11.46 2.83 -7.97
N ALA A 148 11.81 2.48 -6.73
CA ALA A 148 10.92 2.60 -5.58
C ALA A 148 11.16 3.97 -4.92
N LEU A 149 10.14 4.83 -4.90
CA LEU A 149 10.16 6.12 -4.21
C LEU A 149 9.50 6.00 -2.83
N LEU A 150 10.31 6.01 -1.78
CA LEU A 150 9.88 5.68 -0.42
C LEU A 150 10.29 6.78 0.58
N PRO A 151 9.64 6.94 1.74
CA PRO A 151 10.21 7.73 2.82
C PRO A 151 11.47 7.03 3.32
N ALA A 152 12.51 7.78 3.72
CA ALA A 152 13.79 7.19 4.15
C ALA A 152 13.62 6.16 5.28
N ARG A 153 12.65 6.40 6.17
CA ARG A 153 12.28 5.45 7.22
C ARG A 153 11.80 4.11 6.65
N LEU A 154 10.86 4.13 5.71
CA LEU A 154 10.36 2.91 5.09
C LEU A 154 11.45 2.21 4.27
N ALA A 155 12.29 2.99 3.56
CA ALA A 155 13.46 2.46 2.86
C ALA A 155 14.39 1.67 3.79
N GLY A 156 14.66 2.20 4.99
CA GLY A 156 15.44 1.50 6.01
C GLY A 156 14.76 0.23 6.54
N GLU A 157 13.43 0.23 6.66
CA GLU A 157 12.65 -0.93 7.11
C GLU A 157 12.60 -2.05 6.06
N VAL A 158 12.47 -1.73 4.77
CA VAL A 158 12.39 -2.73 3.69
C VAL A 158 13.75 -3.25 3.24
N GLY A 159 14.82 -2.47 3.47
CA GLY A 159 16.17 -2.81 3.06
C GLY A 159 16.31 -2.92 1.54
N THR A 160 17.08 -3.91 1.07
CA THR A 160 17.41 -4.05 -0.35
C THR A 160 16.24 -4.56 -1.19
N LEU A 161 15.94 -3.83 -2.26
CA LEU A 161 15.00 -4.19 -3.31
C LEU A 161 15.74 -4.52 -4.63
N PRO A 162 15.10 -5.22 -5.59
CA PRO A 162 15.70 -5.53 -6.89
C PRO A 162 16.02 -4.31 -7.76
N GLY A 163 15.43 -3.16 -7.45
CA GLY A 163 15.63 -1.89 -8.15
C GLY A 163 16.21 -0.82 -7.23
N ARG A 164 16.44 0.36 -7.80
CA ARG A 164 16.94 1.52 -7.04
C ARG A 164 15.86 2.04 -6.10
N ILE A 165 16.27 2.41 -4.89
CA ILE A 165 15.44 3.19 -3.97
C ILE A 165 15.88 4.65 -4.06
N VAL A 166 14.92 5.53 -4.33
CA VAL A 166 15.06 6.97 -4.15
C VAL A 166 14.14 7.37 -3.00
N THR A 167 14.54 8.31 -2.16
CA THR A 167 13.69 8.74 -1.05
C THR A 167 12.98 10.07 -1.32
N TRP A 168 11.82 10.25 -0.68
CA TRP A 168 11.12 11.54 -0.72
C TRP A 168 11.97 12.68 -0.15
N GLU A 169 12.81 12.40 0.86
CA GLU A 169 13.80 13.33 1.38
C GLU A 169 14.82 13.72 0.30
N GLN A 170 15.35 12.75 -0.45
CA GLN A 170 16.27 13.02 -1.56
C GLN A 170 15.59 13.90 -2.62
N ILE A 171 14.34 13.62 -2.98
CA ILE A 171 13.57 14.46 -3.92
C ILE A 171 13.41 15.87 -3.36
N ARG A 172 12.96 16.03 -2.11
CA ARG A 172 12.82 17.34 -1.47
C ARG A 172 14.12 18.12 -1.52
N ASP A 173 15.22 17.52 -1.05
CA ASP A 173 16.51 18.20 -0.90
C ASP A 173 17.12 18.54 -2.27
N THR A 174 16.92 17.69 -3.27
CA THR A 174 17.42 17.88 -4.63
C THR A 174 16.74 19.04 -5.36
N PHE A 175 15.50 19.37 -5.01
CA PHE A 175 14.70 20.39 -5.67
C PHE A 175 14.38 21.60 -4.77
N ALA A 176 14.86 21.62 -3.52
CA ALA A 176 14.50 22.65 -2.53
C ALA A 176 14.86 24.09 -2.95
N ASP A 177 15.89 24.25 -3.78
CA ASP A 177 16.40 25.53 -4.27
C ASP A 177 15.63 26.09 -5.48
N VAL A 178 14.88 25.25 -6.19
CA VAL A 178 14.24 25.60 -7.48
C VAL A 178 12.73 25.39 -7.49
N ALA A 179 12.21 24.47 -6.68
CA ALA A 179 10.79 24.17 -6.65
C ALA A 179 9.99 25.24 -5.88
N PRO A 180 8.68 25.38 -6.14
CA PRO A 180 7.84 26.30 -5.39
C PRO A 180 7.90 26.01 -3.88
N PRO A 181 8.24 27.00 -3.03
CA PRO A 181 8.46 26.77 -1.60
C PRO A 181 7.27 26.11 -0.88
N TYR A 182 6.05 26.37 -1.36
CA TYR A 182 4.84 25.73 -0.85
C TYR A 182 4.92 24.20 -0.90
N PHE A 183 5.29 23.61 -2.04
CA PHE A 183 5.29 22.15 -2.19
C PHE A 183 6.50 21.49 -1.51
N VAL A 184 7.63 22.19 -1.44
CA VAL A 184 8.79 21.77 -0.63
C VAL A 184 8.38 21.68 0.84
N GLU A 185 7.68 22.70 1.34
CA GLU A 185 7.20 22.76 2.71
C GLU A 185 6.10 21.73 3.01
N VAL A 186 5.17 21.51 2.07
CA VAL A 186 4.18 20.42 2.17
C VAL A 186 4.89 19.08 2.32
N LEU A 187 5.87 18.76 1.47
CA LEU A 187 6.60 17.50 1.58
C LEU A 187 7.41 17.41 2.88
N ARG A 188 8.06 18.49 3.32
CA ARG A 188 8.78 18.54 4.60
C ARG A 188 7.86 18.19 5.77
N VAL A 189 6.72 18.88 5.90
CA VAL A 189 5.74 18.63 6.97
C VAL A 189 5.18 17.22 6.90
N ALA A 190 4.92 16.71 5.69
CA ALA A 190 4.44 15.35 5.47
C ALA A 190 5.40 14.29 6.01
N LEU A 191 6.70 14.48 5.76
CA LEU A 191 7.79 13.58 6.19
C LEU A 191 8.05 13.66 7.69
N GLU A 192 8.06 14.87 8.27
CA GLU A 192 8.21 15.06 9.72
C GLU A 192 7.09 14.40 10.52
N ARG A 193 5.88 14.36 9.94
CA ARG A 193 4.70 13.74 10.54
C ARG A 193 4.47 12.31 10.05
N TYR A 194 5.42 11.71 9.35
CA TYR A 194 5.25 10.41 8.71
C TYR A 194 4.74 9.35 9.69
N ASP A 195 5.27 9.26 10.90
CA ASP A 195 4.82 8.25 11.88
C ASP A 195 3.36 8.40 12.31
N ALA A 196 2.89 9.64 12.44
CA ALA A 196 1.52 9.93 12.83
C ALA A 196 0.54 9.75 11.67
N LEU A 197 1.02 9.91 10.43
CA LEU A 197 0.20 9.90 9.21
C LEU A 197 0.26 8.57 8.45
N ALA A 198 1.34 7.81 8.58
CA ALA A 198 1.46 6.50 7.97
C ALA A 198 0.37 5.58 8.53
N ALA A 199 -0.15 4.69 7.68
CA ALA A 199 -1.09 3.71 8.16
C ALA A 199 -0.42 2.90 9.26
N ALA A 200 -1.04 2.84 10.45
CA ALA A 200 -0.65 1.84 11.43
C ALA A 200 -0.78 0.49 10.72
N ARG A 201 0.31 -0.28 10.65
CA ARG A 201 0.27 -1.62 10.09
C ARG A 201 -0.79 -2.37 10.88
N VAL A 202 -1.93 -2.65 10.25
CA VAL A 202 -2.97 -3.44 10.88
C VAL A 202 -2.29 -4.76 11.22
N MET A 203 -2.25 -5.02 12.52
CA MET A 203 -1.50 -6.08 13.16
C MET A 203 -1.63 -7.37 12.37
N THR A 204 -0.49 -7.99 12.06
CA THR A 204 -0.39 -9.29 11.41
C THR A 204 -1.40 -10.23 12.04
N PHE A 205 -2.39 -10.67 11.26
CA PHE A 205 -3.33 -11.71 11.72
C PHE A 205 -2.49 -12.94 12.12
N GLY A 206 -2.69 -13.42 13.34
CA GLY A 206 -1.93 -14.54 13.90
C GLY A 206 -0.61 -14.19 14.61
N ALA A 207 -0.15 -12.93 14.68
CA ALA A 207 1.07 -12.61 15.46
C ALA A 207 0.94 -12.94 16.95
N ASN A 208 -0.29 -12.92 17.47
CA ASN A 208 -0.58 -13.27 18.85
C ASN A 208 -1.15 -14.69 18.99
N ALA A 209 -1.25 -15.45 17.89
CA ALA A 209 -1.84 -16.78 17.91
C ALA A 209 -0.75 -17.84 18.09
N GLU A 210 -0.78 -18.56 19.19
CA GLU A 210 0.07 -19.74 19.40
C GLU A 210 -0.44 -20.91 18.56
N VAL A 211 -1.76 -21.05 18.47
CA VAL A 211 -2.41 -22.11 17.69
C VAL A 211 -3.77 -21.64 17.16
N LYS A 212 -4.28 -22.37 16.17
CA LYS A 212 -5.65 -22.20 15.68
C LYS A 212 -6.47 -23.44 15.93
N LEU A 213 -7.44 -23.33 16.84
CA LEU A 213 -8.40 -24.38 17.19
C LEU A 213 -9.79 -24.05 16.63
N THR A 214 -10.55 -25.08 16.30
CA THR A 214 -11.96 -24.94 15.98
C THR A 214 -12.77 -24.61 17.23
N GLY A 215 -13.94 -23.98 17.08
CA GLY A 215 -14.81 -23.72 18.23
C GLY A 215 -15.23 -25.00 18.98
N THR A 216 -15.39 -26.12 18.27
CA THR A 216 -15.64 -27.44 18.90
C THR A 216 -14.47 -27.88 19.77
N GLU A 217 -13.23 -27.80 19.27
CA GLU A 217 -12.04 -28.17 20.05
C GLU A 217 -11.88 -27.29 21.29
N ILE A 218 -12.13 -25.98 21.15
CA ILE A 218 -12.09 -25.02 22.25
C ILE A 218 -13.11 -25.38 23.32
N HIS A 219 -14.37 -25.58 22.91
CA HIS A 219 -15.49 -25.91 23.81
C HIS A 219 -15.25 -27.23 24.56
N GLN A 220 -14.88 -28.28 23.83
CA GLN A 220 -14.61 -29.60 24.41
C GLN A 220 -13.45 -29.56 25.41
N ARG A 221 -12.28 -29.04 25.00
CA ARG A 221 -11.09 -29.02 25.86
C ARG A 221 -11.26 -28.12 27.08
N HIS A 222 -12.07 -27.05 26.97
CA HIS A 222 -12.40 -26.21 28.11
C HIS A 222 -13.25 -26.95 29.14
N HIS A 223 -14.31 -27.66 28.72
CA HIS A 223 -15.15 -28.47 29.61
C HIS A 223 -14.40 -29.66 30.23
N GLU A 224 -13.45 -30.24 29.49
CA GLU A 224 -12.55 -31.29 29.99
C GLU A 224 -11.43 -30.75 30.91
N GLY A 225 -11.27 -29.42 31.02
CA GLY A 225 -10.18 -28.79 31.78
C GLY A 225 -8.78 -29.00 31.18
N THR A 226 -8.68 -29.39 29.91
CA THR A 226 -7.42 -29.70 29.22
C THR A 226 -6.90 -28.54 28.36
N LEU A 227 -7.66 -27.45 28.23
CA LEU A 227 -7.27 -26.29 27.44
C LEU A 227 -6.36 -25.34 28.24
N SER A 228 -5.07 -25.28 27.88
CA SER A 228 -4.09 -24.37 28.47
C SER A 228 -4.12 -22.94 27.90
N LEU A 229 -4.97 -22.67 26.89
CA LEU A 229 -5.05 -21.42 26.17
C LEU A 229 -6.24 -20.60 26.67
N GLY A 230 -5.99 -19.58 27.50
CA GLY A 230 -7.03 -18.79 28.15
C GLY A 230 -7.73 -17.77 27.24
N TRP A 231 -7.12 -17.45 26.09
CA TRP A 231 -7.56 -16.36 25.22
C TRP A 231 -7.80 -16.82 23.80
N MET A 232 -8.78 -16.21 23.15
CA MET A 232 -9.05 -16.44 21.73
C MET A 232 -9.40 -15.16 20.98
N GLY A 233 -9.10 -15.15 19.68
CA GLY A 233 -9.28 -14.02 18.77
C GLY A 233 -10.33 -14.29 17.69
N ARG A 234 -11.25 -13.34 17.49
CA ARG A 234 -12.17 -13.27 16.35
C ARG A 234 -12.37 -11.82 15.94
N ALA A 235 -12.36 -11.53 14.64
CA ALA A 235 -12.54 -10.16 14.16
C ALA A 235 -13.86 -9.55 14.69
N GLY A 236 -13.75 -8.39 15.34
CA GLY A 236 -14.85 -7.71 16.03
C GLY A 236 -15.03 -8.10 17.51
N GLY A 237 -14.24 -9.05 18.04
CA GLY A 237 -14.28 -9.45 19.44
C GLY A 237 -15.52 -10.26 19.83
N LEU A 238 -15.75 -10.38 21.15
CA LEU A 238 -16.82 -11.17 21.75
C LEU A 238 -18.23 -10.71 21.32
N HIS A 239 -18.38 -9.42 21.03
CA HIS A 239 -19.64 -8.79 20.60
C HIS A 239 -19.65 -8.46 19.10
N GLY A 240 -18.66 -8.92 18.35
CA GLY A 240 -18.52 -8.64 16.93
C GLY A 240 -19.52 -9.38 16.06
N MET A 241 -19.93 -8.76 14.95
CA MET A 241 -20.88 -9.36 14.00
C MET A 241 -20.43 -10.73 13.47
N LYS A 242 -19.12 -10.97 13.31
CA LYS A 242 -18.62 -12.26 12.82
C LYS A 242 -18.86 -13.37 13.84
N LEU A 243 -18.55 -13.16 15.11
CA LEU A 243 -18.82 -14.16 16.14
C LEU A 243 -20.32 -14.36 16.33
N ALA A 244 -21.11 -13.28 16.34
CA ALA A 244 -22.57 -13.38 16.41
C ALA A 244 -23.14 -14.25 15.27
N LYS A 245 -22.65 -14.06 14.04
CA LYS A 245 -23.02 -14.90 12.90
C LYS A 245 -22.58 -16.36 13.08
N ASP A 246 -21.35 -16.60 13.53
CA ASP A 246 -20.82 -17.95 13.77
C ASP A 246 -21.70 -18.70 14.80
N LEU A 247 -22.14 -18.00 15.85
CA LEU A 247 -23.01 -18.52 16.91
C LEU A 247 -24.42 -18.83 16.39
N VAL A 248 -25.07 -17.89 15.71
CA VAL A 248 -26.45 -18.05 15.18
C VAL A 248 -26.52 -19.17 14.13
N THR A 249 -25.52 -19.25 13.24
CA THR A 249 -25.52 -20.25 12.16
C THR A 249 -24.99 -21.62 12.58
N GLY A 250 -24.46 -21.75 13.80
CA GLY A 250 -23.72 -22.93 14.23
C GLY A 250 -22.36 -23.11 13.56
N GLY A 251 -21.92 -22.15 12.74
CA GLY A 251 -20.63 -22.14 12.05
C GLY A 251 -19.42 -22.12 12.99
N TRP A 252 -19.62 -21.71 14.25
CA TRP A 252 -18.59 -21.70 15.29
C TRP A 252 -17.90 -23.06 15.46
N ARG A 253 -18.62 -24.17 15.26
CA ARG A 253 -18.08 -25.54 15.38
C ARG A 253 -16.91 -25.81 14.44
N LYS A 254 -16.94 -25.24 13.23
CA LYS A 254 -15.94 -25.47 12.16
C LYS A 254 -14.99 -24.28 11.98
N GLN A 255 -15.37 -23.10 12.46
CA GLN A 255 -14.53 -21.92 12.38
C GLN A 255 -13.27 -22.11 13.21
N ARG A 256 -12.10 -21.89 12.59
CA ARG A 256 -10.81 -21.85 13.30
C ARG A 256 -10.61 -20.47 13.91
N TYR A 257 -10.42 -20.42 15.22
CA TYR A 257 -10.14 -19.22 15.99
C TYR A 257 -8.66 -19.18 16.37
N GLU A 258 -8.11 -17.98 16.46
CA GLU A 258 -6.76 -17.77 17.02
C GLU A 258 -6.82 -17.99 18.52
N CYS A 259 -5.88 -18.72 19.10
CA CYS A 259 -5.81 -19.01 20.53
C CYS A 259 -4.42 -18.69 21.08
N SER A 260 -4.37 -18.25 22.33
CA SER A 260 -3.12 -17.96 23.05
C SER A 260 -3.29 -18.20 24.55
N SER A 261 -2.18 -18.53 25.20
CA SER A 261 -2.04 -18.56 26.65
C SER A 261 -2.01 -17.17 27.26
N GLU A 262 -1.59 -16.14 26.52
CA GLU A 262 -1.41 -14.77 27.00
C GLU A 262 -2.52 -13.81 26.53
N ALA A 263 -2.78 -12.79 27.36
CA ALA A 263 -3.71 -11.74 27.02
C ALA A 263 -3.14 -10.85 25.91
N ALA A 264 -3.77 -10.87 24.74
CA ALA A 264 -3.32 -10.06 23.61
C ALA A 264 -3.51 -8.54 23.78
N GLY A 265 -4.32 -8.10 24.76
CA GLY A 265 -4.60 -6.68 25.02
C GLY A 265 -5.34 -5.96 23.88
N LYS A 266 -6.00 -6.72 22.99
CA LYS A 266 -6.61 -6.19 21.76
C LYS A 266 -8.13 -6.35 21.78
N PRO A 267 -8.91 -5.41 21.22
CA PRO A 267 -10.38 -5.46 21.24
C PRO A 267 -11.00 -6.69 20.55
N ASN A 268 -10.25 -7.34 19.66
CA ASN A 268 -10.68 -8.54 18.94
C ASN A 268 -10.31 -9.86 19.65
N TRP A 269 -9.75 -9.78 20.87
CA TRP A 269 -9.41 -10.92 21.73
C TRP A 269 -10.27 -10.89 22.98
N PHE A 270 -10.67 -12.07 23.45
CA PHE A 270 -11.54 -12.28 24.61
C PHE A 270 -11.22 -13.64 25.23
N THR A 271 -11.74 -13.90 26.43
CA THR A 271 -11.43 -15.14 27.13
C THR A 271 -12.18 -16.31 26.50
N VAL A 272 -11.58 -17.50 26.54
CA VAL A 272 -12.27 -18.72 26.11
C VAL A 272 -13.51 -18.98 26.98
N ALA A 273 -13.45 -18.67 28.28
CA ALA A 273 -14.57 -18.83 29.19
C ALA A 273 -15.81 -18.04 28.74
N GLU A 274 -15.63 -16.79 28.29
CA GLU A 274 -16.73 -15.96 27.77
C GLU A 274 -17.35 -16.54 26.48
N PHE A 275 -16.52 -17.12 25.61
CA PHE A 275 -16.99 -17.81 24.42
C PHE A 275 -17.80 -19.06 24.76
N VAL A 276 -17.28 -19.91 25.66
CA VAL A 276 -17.94 -21.15 26.08
C VAL A 276 -19.28 -20.84 26.74
N ALA A 277 -19.34 -19.83 27.63
CA ALA A 277 -20.59 -19.39 28.24
C ALA A 277 -21.65 -18.97 27.19
N LYS A 278 -21.25 -18.29 26.11
CA LYS A 278 -22.16 -17.95 25.00
C LYS A 278 -22.64 -19.18 24.23
N VAL A 279 -21.77 -20.14 24.00
CA VAL A 279 -22.13 -21.39 23.31
C VAL A 279 -23.09 -22.23 24.16
N ASP A 280 -22.82 -22.38 25.45
CA ASP A 280 -23.66 -23.14 26.38
C ASP A 280 -25.07 -22.52 26.49
N ALA A 281 -25.14 -21.19 26.55
CA ALA A 281 -26.42 -20.46 26.58
C ALA A 281 -27.29 -20.71 25.33
N LEU A 282 -26.71 -21.03 24.17
CA LEU A 282 -27.47 -21.42 22.97
C LEU A 282 -28.07 -22.82 23.09
N GLY A 283 -27.38 -23.73 23.77
CA GLY A 283 -27.84 -25.11 24.00
C GLY A 283 -28.94 -25.21 25.06
N SER A 284 -29.01 -24.25 25.99
CA SER A 284 -30.02 -24.21 27.06
C SER A 284 -31.32 -23.50 26.67
N GLN A 285 -31.44 -22.93 25.46
CA GLN A 285 -32.72 -22.38 25.02
C GLN A 285 -33.68 -23.54 24.72
N PRO A 286 -34.86 -23.61 25.38
CA PRO A 286 -35.85 -24.62 25.07
C PRO A 286 -36.23 -24.45 23.61
N THR A 287 -36.09 -25.52 22.83
CA THR A 287 -36.62 -25.59 21.46
C THR A 287 -38.10 -25.27 21.51
N GLY A 288 -38.45 -24.03 21.19
CA GLY A 288 -39.83 -23.56 21.17
C GLY A 288 -40.65 -24.53 20.33
N GLY A 289 -41.60 -25.18 21.00
CA GLY A 289 -42.47 -26.16 20.39
C GLY A 289 -43.10 -25.58 19.12
N SER A 290 -42.89 -26.29 18.02
CA SER A 290 -43.70 -26.21 16.83
C SER A 290 -45.15 -26.49 17.22
N ALA A 291 -45.90 -25.46 17.57
CA ALA A 291 -47.34 -25.52 17.70
C ALA A 291 -47.93 -25.82 16.31
N SER A 292 -48.41 -27.05 16.15
CA SER A 292 -49.38 -27.39 15.11
C SER A 292 -50.63 -26.56 15.31
N ALA A 293 -51.05 -25.87 14.25
CA ALA A 293 -52.34 -25.20 14.14
C ALA A 293 -52.96 -25.59 12.78
N PRO A 294 -54.29 -25.57 12.70
CA PRO A 294 -55.13 -26.66 12.16
C PRO A 294 -55.16 -26.80 10.63
#